data_AF-A0A1L9TX05-F1
#
_entry.id   AF-A0A1L9TX05-F1
#
_cell.length_a   1.000
_cell.length_b   1.000
_cell.length_c   1.000
_cell.angle_alpha   90.00
_cell.angle_beta   90.00
_cell.angle_gamma   90.00
#
_symmetry.space_group_name_H-M   'P 1'
#
loop_
_entity.id
_entity.type
_entity.pdbx_description
1 polymer ?
#
loop_
_entity_poly.entity_id
_entity_poly.type
_entity_poly.pdbx_seq_one_letter_code
_entity_poly.pdbx_strand_id
1 'polypeptide(L)'
;MSDSLLEEYSATFPIDNPDYHRIGGPGTLPPGPVMTDCAGATINSELEEAAVDIATSRLVQYNLSWDKVFLCSRATEGHTPSPSDTTVLIRAPFENQHEKLVSLLNDMIQTLRGLGFNGRVEIIDPRAKERLKDCESWELQPIYW
;
A
#
# COMPACT_ATOMS: atom_id res chain seq x y z
N MET A 1 -32.19 -19.44 25.15
CA MET A 1 -32.39 -18.16 24.43
C MET A 1 -31.63 -17.09 25.19
N SER A 2 -30.36 -16.86 24.84
CA SER A 2 -29.59 -15.68 25.27
C SER A 2 -28.37 -15.57 24.35
N ASP A 3 -28.45 -14.59 23.45
CA ASP A 3 -27.38 -13.78 22.86
C ASP A 3 -25.96 -14.35 22.72
N SER A 4 -25.57 -14.62 21.46
CA SER A 4 -24.17 -14.59 21.02
C SER A 4 -24.02 -13.87 19.68
N LEU A 5 -24.77 -12.77 19.48
CA LEU A 5 -24.68 -11.87 18.32
C LEU A 5 -23.65 -10.73 18.51
N LEU A 6 -22.61 -11.00 19.30
CA LEU A 6 -21.52 -10.05 19.57
C LEU A 6 -20.16 -10.71 19.33
N GLU A 7 -19.94 -11.22 18.13
CA GLU A 7 -18.63 -11.05 17.51
C GLU A 7 -18.80 -9.93 16.50
N GLU A 8 -18.73 -8.73 17.05
CA GLU A 8 -18.58 -7.49 16.31
C GLU A 8 -17.49 -7.70 15.25
N TYR A 9 -17.87 -7.61 13.98
CA TYR A 9 -16.99 -7.31 12.86
C TYR A 9 -16.40 -5.91 13.06
N SER A 10 -15.66 -5.72 14.15
CA SER A 10 -14.81 -4.59 14.42
C SER A 10 -13.48 -4.83 13.70
N ALA A 11 -13.53 -5.04 12.38
CA ALA A 11 -12.40 -4.78 11.50
C ALA A 11 -12.28 -3.25 11.33
N THR A 12 -12.23 -2.54 12.44
CA THR A 12 -11.78 -1.15 12.52
C THR A 12 -10.28 -1.25 12.30
N PHE A 13 -9.87 -1.22 11.03
CA PHE A 13 -8.48 -1.00 10.68
C PHE A 13 -8.05 0.29 11.40
N PRO A 14 -7.17 0.21 12.41
CA PRO A 14 -6.82 1.40 13.17
C PRO A 14 -6.06 2.32 12.22
N ILE A 15 -6.71 3.39 11.78
CA ILE A 15 -6.01 4.57 11.27
C ILE A 15 -5.36 5.20 12.51
N ASP A 16 -4.28 4.60 12.97
CA ASP A 16 -3.48 5.10 14.08
C ASP A 16 -2.18 5.67 13.51
N ASN A 17 -2.33 6.80 12.83
CA ASN A 17 -1.25 7.71 12.49
C ASN A 17 -1.86 9.13 12.49
N PRO A 18 -1.25 10.14 13.13
CA PRO A 18 -1.68 11.55 13.02
C PRO A 18 -1.69 12.10 11.59
N ASP A 19 -1.22 11.33 10.61
CA ASP A 19 -1.17 11.72 9.21
C ASP A 19 -2.47 11.38 8.46
N TYR A 20 -3.41 12.35 8.41
CA TYR A 20 -4.64 12.29 7.60
C TYR A 20 -4.39 12.05 6.09
N HIS A 21 -3.13 12.07 5.67
CA HIS A 21 -2.69 11.89 4.29
C HIS A 21 -2.14 10.48 4.02
N ARG A 22 -2.33 9.51 4.93
CA ARG A 22 -1.80 8.16 4.76
C ARG A 22 -2.75 7.09 5.30
N ILE A 23 -2.99 6.06 4.49
CA ILE A 23 -3.72 4.84 4.87
C ILE A 23 -2.97 3.61 4.38
N GLY A 24 -3.14 2.45 5.00
CA GLY A 24 -2.52 1.22 4.52
C GLY A 24 -2.76 0.01 5.41
N GLY A 25 -2.24 -1.13 4.98
CA GLY A 25 -2.34 -2.43 5.68
C GLY A 25 -1.79 -3.58 4.83
N PRO A 26 -1.80 -4.83 5.33
CA PRO A 26 -2.32 -5.25 6.63
C PRO A 26 -1.42 -4.82 7.80
N GLY A 27 -2.00 -4.76 9.00
CA GLY A 27 -1.31 -4.41 10.24
C GLY A 27 -1.18 -2.89 10.47
N THR A 28 -0.49 -2.53 11.56
CA THR A 28 -0.18 -1.14 11.88
C THR A 28 0.92 -0.61 10.97
N LEU A 29 0.73 0.60 10.44
CA LEU A 29 1.75 1.26 9.64
C LEU A 29 3.00 1.60 10.46
N PRO A 30 4.21 1.63 9.87
CA PRO A 30 5.40 2.02 10.60
C PRO A 30 5.26 3.47 11.09
N PRO A 31 5.52 3.73 12.39
CA PRO A 31 5.52 5.08 12.93
C PRO A 31 6.66 5.91 12.35
N GLY A 32 6.47 7.22 12.31
CA GLY A 32 7.47 8.17 11.83
C GLY A 32 8.68 8.32 12.77
N PRO A 33 9.87 8.71 12.24
CA PRO A 33 10.17 8.93 10.83
C PRO A 33 10.26 7.60 10.04
N VAL A 34 9.67 7.57 8.85
CA VAL A 34 9.66 6.39 7.96
C VAL A 34 10.77 6.53 6.92
N MET A 35 11.53 5.47 6.73
CA MET A 35 12.46 5.32 5.62
C MET A 35 11.80 4.54 4.47
N THR A 36 11.96 5.05 3.25
CA THR A 36 11.64 4.32 2.02
C THR A 36 12.94 3.82 1.42
N ASP A 37 13.06 2.51 1.25
CA ASP A 37 14.16 1.88 0.51
C ASP A 37 13.63 1.23 -0.78
N CYS A 38 14.36 1.41 -1.87
CA CYS A 38 14.01 0.86 -3.18
C CYS A 38 14.57 -0.56 -3.36
N ALA A 39 15.54 -0.95 -2.51
CA ALA A 39 15.91 -2.34 -2.34
C ALA A 39 14.81 -3.03 -1.53
N GLY A 40 13.78 -3.55 -2.22
CA GLY A 40 12.81 -4.44 -1.60
C GLY A 40 13.53 -5.62 -0.92
N ALA A 41 12.96 -6.13 0.17
CA ALA A 41 13.35 -7.45 0.63
C ALA A 41 13.05 -8.43 -0.51
N THR A 42 14.00 -9.29 -0.87
CA THR A 42 13.97 -10.16 -2.05
C THR A 42 12.68 -10.99 -2.11
N ILE A 43 11.68 -10.55 -2.88
CA ILE A 43 10.49 -11.33 -3.21
C ILE A 43 10.66 -11.86 -4.66
N ASN A 44 9.84 -12.83 -5.04
CA ASN A 44 9.74 -13.24 -6.45
C ASN A 44 9.40 -12.02 -7.32
N SER A 45 10.29 -11.65 -8.23
CA SER A 45 10.14 -10.51 -9.14
C SER A 45 8.85 -10.54 -9.98
N GLU A 46 8.35 -11.73 -10.31
CA GLU A 46 7.10 -11.88 -11.05
C GLU A 46 5.88 -11.45 -10.21
N LEU A 47 5.90 -11.75 -8.91
CA LEU A 47 4.85 -11.33 -7.98
C LEU A 47 4.95 -9.82 -7.70
N GLU A 48 6.16 -9.28 -7.71
CA GLU A 48 6.41 -7.85 -7.55
C GLU A 48 5.79 -7.05 -8.71
N GLU A 49 6.10 -7.43 -9.94
CA GLU A 49 5.56 -6.78 -11.13
C GLU A 49 4.03 -6.91 -11.20
N ALA A 50 3.51 -8.11 -10.95
CA ALA A 50 2.08 -8.36 -10.91
C ALA A 50 1.36 -7.51 -9.84
N ALA A 51 1.97 -7.24 -8.69
CA ALA A 51 1.36 -6.43 -7.65
C ALA A 51 1.16 -4.97 -8.07
N VAL A 52 2.12 -4.40 -8.80
CA VAL A 52 2.03 -3.05 -9.37
C VAL A 52 0.98 -2.98 -10.48
N ASP A 53 0.93 -3.99 -11.34
CA ASP A 53 -0.08 -4.09 -12.41
C ASP A 53 -1.50 -4.22 -11.85
N ILE A 54 -1.69 -5.06 -10.84
CA ILE A 54 -2.97 -5.22 -10.13
C ILE A 54 -3.39 -3.88 -9.52
N ALA A 55 -2.48 -3.19 -8.83
CA ALA A 55 -2.77 -1.88 -8.24
C ALA A 55 -3.22 -0.87 -9.29
N THR A 56 -2.51 -0.79 -10.41
CA THR A 56 -2.84 0.12 -11.53
C THR A 56 -4.19 -0.24 -12.16
N SER A 57 -4.45 -1.53 -12.40
CA SER A 57 -5.72 -2.01 -12.93
C SER A 57 -6.89 -1.68 -12.01
N ARG A 58 -6.73 -1.83 -10.69
CA ARG A 58 -7.77 -1.45 -9.72
C ARG A 58 -7.98 0.06 -9.65
N LEU A 59 -6.92 0.87 -9.68
CA LEU A 59 -7.05 2.32 -9.75
C LEU A 59 -7.90 2.79 -10.94
N VAL A 60 -7.70 2.17 -12.11
CA VAL A 60 -8.54 2.40 -13.30
C VAL A 60 -9.98 1.96 -13.07
N GLN A 61 -10.22 0.76 -12.53
CA GLN A 61 -11.57 0.23 -12.28
C GLN A 61 -12.39 1.09 -11.33
N TYR A 62 -11.77 1.64 -10.29
CA TYR A 62 -12.41 2.54 -9.33
C TYR A 62 -12.54 3.99 -9.83
N ASN A 63 -12.00 4.29 -11.02
CA ASN A 63 -11.91 5.63 -11.60
C ASN A 63 -11.27 6.63 -10.61
N LEU A 64 -10.10 6.26 -10.09
CA LEU A 64 -9.31 7.05 -9.15
C LEU A 64 -8.21 7.80 -9.89
N SER A 65 -7.82 8.96 -9.38
CA SER A 65 -6.62 9.67 -9.86
C SER A 65 -5.41 9.22 -9.04
N TRP A 66 -4.24 9.09 -9.66
CA TRP A 66 -2.99 8.77 -8.97
C TRP A 66 -1.80 9.44 -9.66
N ASP A 67 -0.73 9.64 -8.90
CA ASP A 67 0.56 10.15 -9.36
C ASP A 67 1.51 9.00 -9.68
N LYS A 68 1.63 8.02 -8.76
CA LYS A 68 2.60 6.94 -8.91
C LYS A 68 2.16 5.67 -8.17
N VAL A 69 2.57 4.52 -8.70
CA VAL A 69 2.48 3.21 -8.04
C VAL A 69 3.84 2.53 -8.17
N PHE A 70 4.39 2.03 -7.08
CA PHE A 70 5.65 1.30 -7.10
C PHE A 70 5.82 0.42 -5.87
N LEU A 71 6.74 -0.54 -5.96
CA LEU A 71 7.18 -1.33 -4.82
C LEU A 71 8.38 -0.67 -4.14
N CYS A 72 8.37 -0.72 -2.82
CA CYS A 72 9.48 -0.30 -1.98
C CYS A 72 9.45 -1.09 -0.67
N SER A 73 10.47 -0.93 0.15
CA SER A 73 10.44 -1.29 1.56
C SER A 73 10.17 -0.03 2.40
N ARG A 74 9.25 -0.12 3.36
CA ARG A 74 8.90 0.98 4.25
C ARG A 74 9.02 0.54 5.70
N ALA A 75 9.97 1.10 6.44
CA ALA A 75 10.17 0.78 7.85
C ALA A 75 10.42 2.06 8.65
N THR A 76 10.26 2.01 9.97
CA THR A 76 10.69 3.12 10.84
C THR A 76 12.21 3.26 10.79
N GLU A 77 12.71 4.48 10.70
CA GLU A 77 14.15 4.77 10.66
C GLU A 77 14.87 4.08 11.83
N GLY A 78 16.02 3.46 11.54
CA GLY A 78 16.80 2.69 12.52
C GLY A 78 16.35 1.24 12.69
N HIS A 79 15.23 0.81 12.09
CA HIS A 79 14.85 -0.60 12.04
C HIS A 79 15.40 -1.28 10.80
N THR A 80 15.85 -2.53 10.94
CA THR A 80 16.22 -3.37 9.80
C THR A 80 14.96 -3.81 9.08
N PRO A 81 14.79 -3.50 7.77
CA PRO A 81 13.61 -3.93 7.04
C PRO A 81 13.49 -5.45 6.95
N SER A 82 12.26 -5.93 7.01
CA SER A 82 11.87 -7.33 6.87
C SER A 82 11.07 -7.54 5.58
N PRO A 83 10.83 -8.78 5.14
CA PRO A 83 9.93 -9.06 4.01
C PRO A 83 8.51 -8.50 4.19
N SER A 84 8.04 -8.36 5.44
CA SER A 84 6.72 -7.77 5.73
C SER A 84 6.68 -6.26 5.51
N ASP A 85 7.85 -5.63 5.35
CA ASP A 85 7.99 -4.19 5.06
C ASP A 85 7.98 -3.88 3.57
N THR A 86 8.05 -4.90 2.70
CA THR A 86 7.78 -4.72 1.28
C THR A 86 6.37 -4.19 1.10
N THR A 87 6.25 -3.08 0.39
CA THR A 87 5.04 -2.27 0.32
C THR A 87 4.75 -1.86 -1.11
N VAL A 88 3.54 -2.18 -1.59
CA VAL A 88 2.96 -1.54 -2.78
C VAL A 88 2.53 -0.15 -2.36
N LEU A 89 3.28 0.86 -2.79
CA LEU A 89 3.02 2.25 -2.46
C LEU A 89 2.27 2.93 -3.60
N ILE A 90 1.12 3.51 -3.28
CA ILE A 90 0.27 4.27 -4.18
C ILE A 90 0.27 5.72 -3.74
N ARG A 91 0.61 6.65 -4.64
CA ARG A 91 0.46 8.09 -4.43
C ARG A 91 -0.82 8.56 -5.10
N ALA A 92 -1.84 8.93 -4.32
CA ALA A 92 -3.15 9.32 -4.85
C ALA A 92 -3.79 10.41 -3.99
N PRO A 93 -4.38 11.48 -4.58
CA PRO A 93 -5.04 12.53 -3.82
C PRO A 93 -6.27 12.01 -3.08
N PHE A 94 -6.40 12.35 -1.79
CA PHE A 94 -7.53 11.90 -0.97
C PHE A 94 -8.79 12.75 -1.18
N GLU A 95 -8.60 13.98 -1.65
CA GLU A 95 -9.68 14.95 -1.83
C GLU A 95 -10.78 14.39 -2.75
N ASN A 96 -12.01 14.34 -2.23
CA ASN A 96 -13.20 13.80 -2.90
C ASN A 96 -13.15 12.31 -3.30
N GLN A 97 -12.15 11.54 -2.84
CA GLN A 97 -11.96 10.13 -3.25
C GLN A 97 -11.70 9.17 -2.06
N HIS A 98 -11.67 9.67 -0.82
CA HIS A 98 -11.25 8.90 0.37
C HIS A 98 -11.97 7.55 0.54
N GLU A 99 -13.30 7.50 0.46
CA GLU A 99 -14.06 6.23 0.61
C GLU A 99 -13.70 5.19 -0.46
N LYS A 100 -13.45 5.66 -1.69
CA LYS A 100 -13.00 4.80 -2.79
C LYS A 100 -11.57 4.30 -2.58
N LEU A 101 -10.70 5.14 -2.02
CA LEU A 101 -9.33 4.74 -1.68
C LEU A 101 -9.30 3.70 -0.55
N VAL A 102 -10.17 3.82 0.45
CA VAL A 102 -10.34 2.81 1.50
C VAL A 102 -10.87 1.49 0.90
N SER A 103 -11.83 1.58 -0.03
CA SER A 103 -12.36 0.39 -0.73
C SER A 103 -11.29 -0.29 -1.59
N LEU A 104 -10.52 0.50 -2.34
CA LEU A 104 -9.35 0.04 -3.10
C LEU A 104 -8.35 -0.66 -2.18
N LEU A 105 -7.98 -0.03 -1.05
CA LEU A 105 -7.02 -0.59 -0.12
C LEU A 105 -7.45 -1.98 0.38
N ASN A 106 -8.71 -2.13 0.76
CA ASN A 106 -9.26 -3.42 1.21
C ASN A 106 -9.23 -4.49 0.11
N ASP A 107 -9.65 -4.14 -1.11
CA ASP A 107 -9.62 -5.04 -2.27
C ASP A 107 -8.18 -5.47 -2.62
N MET A 108 -7.23 -4.52 -2.59
CA MET A 108 -5.81 -4.77 -2.83
C MET A 108 -5.22 -5.72 -1.79
N ILE A 109 -5.48 -5.49 -0.50
CA ILE A 109 -4.99 -6.38 0.57
C ILE A 109 -5.54 -7.79 0.39
N GLN A 110 -6.83 -7.94 0.10
CA GLN A 110 -7.44 -9.25 -0.12
C GLN A 110 -6.88 -9.96 -1.36
N THR A 111 -6.80 -9.24 -2.48
CA THR A 111 -6.30 -9.77 -3.76
C THR A 111 -4.84 -10.22 -3.63
N LEU A 112 -3.96 -9.35 -3.12
CA LEU A 112 -2.53 -9.64 -3.03
C LEU A 112 -2.23 -10.76 -2.04
N ARG A 113 -2.92 -10.82 -0.90
CA ARG A 113 -2.79 -11.96 0.04
C ARG A 113 -3.24 -13.27 -0.59
N GLY A 114 -4.29 -13.26 -1.42
CA GLY A 114 -4.73 -14.44 -2.17
C GLY A 114 -3.68 -14.97 -3.15
N LEU A 115 -2.77 -14.10 -3.60
CA LEU A 115 -1.64 -14.43 -4.48
C LEU A 115 -0.35 -14.75 -3.72
N GLY A 116 -0.38 -14.76 -2.38
CA GLY A 116 0.79 -15.06 -1.54
C GLY A 116 1.72 -13.86 -1.29
N PHE A 117 1.30 -12.64 -1.61
CA PHE A 117 2.04 -11.44 -1.25
C PHE A 117 1.89 -11.16 0.26
N ASN A 118 3.02 -11.18 0.98
CA ASN A 118 3.06 -11.02 2.44
C ASN A 118 3.48 -9.62 2.90
N GLY A 119 3.60 -8.68 1.96
CA GLY A 119 3.90 -7.28 2.23
C GLY A 119 2.66 -6.46 2.57
N ARG A 120 2.82 -5.14 2.49
CA ARG A 120 1.77 -4.14 2.73
C ARG A 120 1.34 -3.42 1.46
N VAL A 121 0.21 -2.74 1.55
CA VAL A 121 -0.27 -1.76 0.60
C VAL A 121 -0.43 -0.46 1.38
N GLU A 122 0.17 0.61 0.89
CA GLU A 122 0.05 1.95 1.48
C GLU A 122 -0.41 2.93 0.40
N ILE A 123 -1.34 3.81 0.76
CA ILE A 123 -1.81 4.90 -0.07
C ILE A 123 -1.48 6.21 0.64
N ILE A 124 -0.75 7.09 -0.04
CA ILE A 124 -0.29 8.37 0.48
C ILE A 124 -0.81 9.50 -0.41
N ASP A 125 -1.43 10.51 0.20
CA ASP A 125 -1.79 11.74 -0.47
C ASP A 125 -0.50 12.51 -0.83
N PRO A 126 -0.36 13.02 -2.07
CA PRO A 126 0.81 13.78 -2.48
C PRO A 126 1.19 14.95 -1.57
N ARG A 127 0.25 15.46 -0.75
CA ARG A 127 0.47 16.53 0.25
C ARG A 127 1.14 16.05 1.54
N ALA A 128 1.27 14.74 1.77
CA ALA A 128 1.94 14.19 2.93
C ALA A 128 3.39 14.70 3.00
N LYS A 129 3.84 15.08 4.20
CA LYS A 129 5.20 15.60 4.43
C LYS A 129 6.26 14.51 4.58
N GLU A 130 5.88 13.25 4.40
CA GLU A 130 6.82 12.13 4.50
C GLU A 130 7.92 12.23 3.43
N ARG A 131 9.17 11.94 3.82
CA ARG A 131 10.31 11.90 2.88
C ARG A 131 10.23 10.61 2.08
N LEU A 132 9.48 10.62 0.99
CA LEU A 132 9.52 9.54 0.01
C LEU A 132 10.82 9.66 -0.79
N LYS A 133 11.64 8.60 -0.79
CA LYS A 133 12.59 8.41 -1.89
C LYS A 133 11.78 7.97 -3.09
N ASP A 134 11.86 8.73 -4.17
CA ASP A 134 11.35 8.27 -5.45
C ASP A 134 12.19 7.06 -5.87
N CYS A 135 11.65 5.86 -5.66
CA CYS A 135 12.13 4.71 -6.38
C CYS A 135 11.76 4.96 -7.83
N GLU A 136 12.75 5.21 -8.68
CA GLU A 136 12.53 5.12 -10.12
C GLU A 136 11.81 3.79 -10.35
N SER A 137 10.70 3.84 -11.08
CA SER A 137 10.00 2.62 -11.46
C SER A 137 11.04 1.66 -12.00
N TRP A 138 10.77 0.36 -11.87
CA TRP A 138 11.22 -0.55 -12.92
C TRP A 138 10.72 0.08 -14.22
N GLU A 139 11.56 0.85 -14.89
CA GLU A 139 11.27 1.33 -16.22
C GLU A 139 11.20 0.05 -17.02
N LEU A 140 9.97 -0.45 -17.21
CA LEU A 140 9.65 -1.23 -18.37
C LEU A 140 10.04 -0.35 -19.55
N GLN A 141 11.28 -0.52 -20.00
CA GLN A 141 11.73 -0.02 -21.28
C GLN A 141 10.65 -0.47 -22.27
N PRO A 142 10.00 0.45 -23.01
CA PRO A 142 8.97 0.06 -23.96
C PRO A 142 9.59 -0.93 -24.95
N ILE A 143 9.09 -2.16 -24.96
CA ILE A 143 9.46 -3.13 -25.99
C ILE A 143 8.79 -2.63 -27.27
N TYR A 144 9.55 -1.93 -28.11
CA TYR A 144 9.17 -1.67 -29.49
C TYR A 144 9.16 -3.01 -30.23
N TRP A 145 7.97 -3.47 -30.63
CA TRP A 145 7.78 -4.45 -31.70
C TRP A 145 7.35 -3.71 -32.97
#